data_AF-A0A2P9F9C9-F1
#
_entry.id   AF-A0A2P9F9C9-F1
#
_cell.length_a   1.000
_cell.length_b   1.000
_cell.length_c   1.000
_cell.angle_alpha   90.00
_cell.angle_beta   90.00
_cell.angle_gamma   90.00
#
_symmetry.space_group_name_H-M   'P 1'
#
loop_
_entity.id
_entity.type
_entity.pdbx_description
1 polymer ?
#
loop_
_entity_poly.entity_id
_entity_poly.type
_entity_poly.pdbx_seq_one_letter_code
_entity_poly.pdbx_strand_id
1 'polypeptide(L)'
;MTRVWKWNRPVTVREVLEDLQQERSIAYTTVMTVLDNLHQKGWVRREAEGRAYRYEAVSTRAAYAAALMNEAWSQSDNPAAALVAFFGMMSEEQRQSLTDAVRIVQGPEALAPPAPDAETPAETGGESTESSGETRGTPGQSPDHPGR
;
A
#
# COMPACT_ATOMS: atom_id res chain seq x y z
N MET A 1 1.03 22.16 -10.44
CA MET A 1 1.44 21.30 -9.31
C MET A 1 2.76 21.71 -8.67
N THR A 2 3.87 21.91 -9.39
CA THR A 2 5.20 22.16 -8.79
C THR A 2 5.24 23.22 -7.68
N ARG A 3 4.59 24.39 -7.88
CA ARG A 3 4.52 25.45 -6.86
C ARG A 3 3.73 25.04 -5.62
N VAL A 4 2.56 24.43 -5.83
CA VAL A 4 1.69 23.94 -4.76
C VAL A 4 2.41 22.90 -3.89
N TRP A 5 3.17 21.98 -4.52
CA TRP A 5 4.03 21.03 -3.79
C TRP A 5 5.20 21.69 -3.08
N LYS A 6 5.88 22.64 -3.75
CA LYS A 6 7.05 23.34 -3.18
C LYS A 6 6.67 24.12 -1.92
N TRP A 7 5.51 24.78 -1.93
CA TRP A 7 5.06 25.59 -0.81
C TRP A 7 4.45 24.79 0.33
N ASN A 8 3.93 23.59 0.06
CA ASN A 8 3.36 22.67 1.05
C ASN A 8 2.40 23.37 2.04
N ARG A 9 1.58 24.29 1.53
CA ARG A 9 0.58 25.06 2.27
C ARG A 9 -0.58 25.45 1.35
N PRO A 10 -1.76 25.80 1.89
CA PRO A 10 -2.85 26.39 1.12
C PRO A 10 -2.43 27.67 0.39
N VAL A 11 -2.72 27.75 -0.91
CA VAL A 11 -2.34 28.88 -1.78
C VAL A 11 -3.49 29.39 -2.62
N THR A 12 -3.51 30.68 -2.87
CA THR A 12 -4.52 31.34 -3.73
C THR A 12 -4.09 31.34 -5.19
N VAL A 13 -5.05 31.54 -6.10
CA VAL A 13 -4.78 31.75 -7.53
C VAL A 13 -3.80 32.90 -7.74
N ARG A 14 -3.93 33.96 -6.94
CA ARG A 14 -3.10 35.16 -7.03
C ARG A 14 -1.65 34.88 -6.65
N GLU A 15 -1.39 34.18 -5.55
CA GLU A 15 -0.03 33.78 -5.16
C GLU A 15 0.64 32.93 -6.25
N VAL A 16 -0.08 31.94 -6.80
CA VAL A 16 0.44 31.09 -7.89
C VAL A 16 0.69 31.92 -9.16
N LEU A 17 -0.19 32.87 -9.48
CA LEU A 17 -0.01 33.77 -10.61
C LEU A 17 1.25 34.62 -10.46
N GLU A 18 1.42 35.28 -9.31
CA GLU A 18 2.55 36.18 -9.03
C GLU A 18 3.90 35.44 -9.13
N ASP A 19 3.97 34.19 -8.67
CA ASP A 19 5.17 33.35 -8.84
C ASP A 19 5.41 32.96 -10.31
N LEU A 20 4.37 32.52 -11.03
CA LEU A 20 4.51 32.13 -12.44
C LEU A 20 4.87 33.31 -13.36
N GLN A 21 4.43 34.51 -13.01
CA GLN A 21 4.73 35.74 -13.77
C GLN A 21 6.21 36.14 -13.73
N GLN A 22 6.99 35.61 -12.78
CA GLN A 22 8.44 35.81 -12.74
C GLN A 22 9.16 35.11 -13.91
N GLU A 23 8.57 34.06 -14.47
CA GLU A 23 9.17 33.26 -15.55
C GLU A 23 8.49 33.47 -16.90
N ARG A 24 7.19 33.83 -16.93
CA ARG A 24 6.42 33.94 -18.17
C ARG A 24 5.18 34.83 -18.03
N SER A 25 4.75 35.43 -19.14
CA SER A 25 3.44 36.08 -19.21
C SER A 25 2.32 35.03 -19.17
N ILE A 26 1.39 35.18 -18.23
CA ILE A 26 0.24 34.29 -18.08
C ILE A 26 -0.94 35.07 -17.48
N ALA A 27 -2.15 34.77 -17.96
CA ALA A 27 -3.37 35.41 -17.49
C ALA A 27 -3.89 34.77 -16.19
N TYR A 28 -4.56 35.58 -15.35
CA TYR A 28 -5.16 35.12 -14.10
C TYR A 28 -6.17 33.99 -14.31
N THR A 29 -7.03 34.11 -15.32
CA THR A 29 -8.05 33.09 -15.64
C THR A 29 -7.42 31.77 -16.06
N THR A 30 -6.26 31.77 -16.72
CA THR A 30 -5.54 30.53 -17.03
C THR A 30 -5.10 29.81 -15.76
N VAL A 31 -4.54 30.53 -14.79
CA VAL A 31 -4.14 29.93 -13.50
C VAL A 31 -5.37 29.43 -12.73
N MET A 32 -6.45 30.22 -12.72
CA MET A 32 -7.72 29.83 -12.12
C MET A 32 -8.27 28.55 -12.71
N THR A 33 -8.40 28.46 -14.03
CA THR A 33 -8.92 27.27 -14.72
C THR A 33 -8.03 26.06 -14.49
N VAL A 34 -6.70 26.23 -14.49
CA VAL A 34 -5.78 25.11 -14.21
C VAL A 34 -5.95 24.61 -12.77
N LEU A 35 -6.06 25.49 -11.77
CA LEU A 35 -6.29 25.08 -10.39
C LEU A 35 -7.66 24.43 -10.20
N ASP A 36 -8.70 24.92 -10.88
CA ASP A 36 -10.02 24.31 -10.87
C ASP A 36 -10.01 22.91 -11.52
N ASN A 37 -9.34 22.76 -12.66
CA ASN A 37 -9.16 21.45 -13.31
C ASN A 37 -8.40 20.47 -12.41
N LEU A 38 -7.38 20.92 -11.69
CA LEU A 38 -6.66 20.10 -10.72
C LEU A 38 -7.55 19.68 -9.54
N HIS A 39 -8.43 20.59 -9.10
CA HIS A 39 -9.41 20.29 -8.06
C HIS A 39 -10.44 19.26 -8.54
N GLN A 40 -10.98 19.42 -9.76
CA GLN A 40 -11.91 18.45 -10.35
C GLN A 40 -11.29 17.06 -10.50
N LYS A 41 -9.98 16.98 -10.75
CA LYS A 41 -9.22 15.72 -10.78
C LYS A 41 -8.88 15.17 -9.38
N GLY A 42 -9.22 15.89 -8.30
CA GLY A 42 -8.91 15.51 -6.92
C GLY A 42 -7.45 15.69 -6.51
N TRP A 43 -6.64 16.41 -7.29
CA TRP A 43 -5.20 16.57 -7.03
C TRP A 43 -4.91 17.67 -6.03
N VAL A 44 -5.81 18.63 -5.95
CA VAL A 44 -5.82 19.68 -4.94
C VAL A 44 -7.20 19.71 -4.29
N ARG A 45 -7.24 19.96 -2.98
CA ARG A 45 -8.48 20.33 -2.28
C ARG A 45 -8.62 21.84 -2.34
N ARG A 46 -9.84 22.35 -2.35
CA ARG A 46 -10.08 23.80 -2.24
C ARG A 46 -10.97 24.13 -1.06
N GLU A 47 -10.68 25.24 -0.41
CA GLU A 47 -11.49 25.79 0.66
C GLU A 47 -11.85 27.24 0.33
N ALA A 48 -13.08 27.64 0.63
CA ALA A 48 -13.53 29.01 0.44
C ALA A 48 -12.89 29.92 1.50
N GLU A 49 -12.35 31.04 1.06
CA GLU A 49 -11.81 32.09 1.93
C GLU A 49 -12.36 33.44 1.46
N GLY A 50 -13.44 33.89 2.10
CA GLY A 50 -14.17 35.09 1.69
C GLY A 50 -14.71 34.96 0.27
N ARG A 51 -14.14 35.74 -0.66
CA ARG A 51 -14.53 35.75 -2.09
C ARG A 51 -13.56 34.97 -2.99
N ALA A 52 -12.57 34.30 -2.40
CA ALA A 52 -11.55 33.54 -3.12
C ALA A 52 -11.54 32.06 -2.66
N TYR A 53 -10.76 31.24 -3.35
CA TYR A 53 -10.45 29.87 -2.95
C TYR A 53 -8.97 29.74 -2.62
N ARG A 54 -8.66 29.01 -1.54
CA ARG A 54 -7.34 28.45 -1.30
C ARG A 54 -7.30 27.02 -1.82
N TYR A 55 -6.19 26.66 -2.45
CA TYR A 55 -5.92 25.33 -2.98
C TYR A 55 -4.75 24.72 -2.24
N GLU A 56 -4.85 23.45 -1.89
CA GLU A 56 -3.78 22.69 -1.24
C GLU A 56 -3.62 21.34 -1.91
N ALA A 57 -2.37 20.86 -2.06
CA ALA A 57 -2.10 19.55 -2.62
C ALA A 57 -2.68 18.43 -1.74
N VAL A 58 -3.36 17.46 -2.36
CA VAL A 58 -3.88 16.27 -1.65
C VAL A 58 -2.80 15.21 -1.46
N SER A 59 -1.77 15.20 -2.33
CA SER A 59 -0.67 14.24 -2.28
C SER A 59 0.69 14.89 -2.52
N THR A 60 1.74 14.26 -1.99
CA THR A 60 3.12 14.65 -2.27
C THR A 60 3.49 14.36 -3.72
N ARG A 61 4.54 15.01 -4.24
CA ARG A 61 5.06 14.72 -5.59
C ARG A 61 5.46 13.25 -5.75
N ALA A 62 6.03 12.64 -4.72
CA ALA A 62 6.42 11.23 -4.73
C ALA A 62 5.19 10.32 -4.77
N ALA A 63 4.19 10.57 -3.93
CA ALA A 63 2.93 9.81 -3.94
C ALA A 63 2.21 9.92 -5.29
N TYR A 64 2.20 11.11 -5.89
CA TYR A 64 1.66 11.32 -7.23
C TYR A 64 2.40 10.51 -8.31
N ALA A 65 3.74 10.51 -8.29
CA ALA A 65 4.53 9.72 -9.23
C ALA A 65 4.26 8.21 -9.07
N ALA A 66 4.17 7.73 -7.82
CA ALA A 66 3.83 6.34 -7.52
C ALA A 66 2.43 5.97 -8.05
N ALA A 67 1.43 6.83 -7.88
CA ALA A 67 0.09 6.62 -8.41
C ALA A 67 0.08 6.53 -9.95
N LEU A 68 0.84 7.39 -10.65
CA LEU A 68 0.97 7.31 -12.10
C LEU A 68 1.61 6.00 -12.57
N MET A 69 2.66 5.54 -11.87
CA MET A 69 3.29 4.26 -12.20
C MET A 69 2.33 3.09 -11.98
N ASN A 70 1.54 3.12 -10.91
CA ASN A 70 0.55 2.09 -10.61
C ASN A 70 -0.58 2.07 -11.64
N GLU A 71 -1.11 3.23 -12.02
CA GLU A 71 -2.16 3.37 -13.03
C GLU A 71 -1.71 2.85 -14.40
N ALA A 72 -0.50 3.22 -14.83
CA ALA A 72 0.06 2.74 -16.10
C ALA A 72 0.19 1.20 -16.11
N TRP A 73 0.45 0.60 -14.96
CA TRP A 73 0.53 -0.84 -14.82
C TRP A 73 -0.84 -1.51 -14.82
N SER A 74 -1.83 -0.95 -14.11
CA SER A 74 -3.19 -1.51 -14.06
C SER A 74 -3.89 -1.48 -15.41
N GLN A 75 -3.48 -0.57 -16.30
CA GLN A 75 -3.98 -0.50 -17.69
C GLN A 75 -3.28 -1.48 -18.64
N SER A 76 -2.25 -2.22 -18.19
CA SER A 76 -1.54 -3.16 -19.05
C SER A 76 -2.25 -4.50 -19.14
N ASP A 77 -2.47 -4.98 -20.36
CA ASP A 77 -2.97 -6.34 -20.63
C ASP A 77 -1.96 -7.44 -20.24
N ASN A 78 -0.68 -7.08 -20.06
CA ASN A 78 0.37 -7.98 -19.59
C ASN A 78 1.32 -7.28 -18.60
N PRO A 79 0.95 -7.25 -17.31
CA PRO A 79 1.76 -6.74 -16.20
C PRO A 79 3.24 -7.17 -16.19
N ALA A 80 3.49 -8.45 -16.45
CA ALA A 80 4.84 -9.01 -16.40
C ALA A 80 5.72 -8.51 -17.56
N ALA A 81 5.16 -8.38 -18.76
CA ALA A 81 5.88 -7.84 -19.90
C ALA A 81 6.16 -6.33 -19.73
N ALA A 82 5.20 -5.57 -19.20
CA ALA A 82 5.38 -4.15 -18.90
C ALA A 82 6.53 -3.91 -17.92
N LEU A 83 6.67 -4.80 -16.91
CA LEU A 83 7.80 -4.81 -15.99
C LEU A 83 9.14 -5.00 -16.68
N VAL A 84 9.25 -6.04 -17.51
CA VAL A 84 10.51 -6.33 -18.21
C VAL A 84 10.92 -5.14 -19.09
N ALA A 85 9.97 -4.56 -19.82
CA ALA A 85 10.21 -3.36 -20.62
C ALA A 85 10.63 -2.16 -19.75
N PHE A 86 9.98 -1.95 -18.60
CA PHE A 86 10.29 -0.88 -17.67
C PHE A 86 11.71 -1.00 -17.10
N PHE A 87 12.11 -2.19 -16.64
CA PHE A 87 13.48 -2.45 -16.19
C PHE A 87 14.51 -2.25 -17.31
N GLY A 88 14.17 -2.61 -18.55
CA GLY A 88 15.02 -2.37 -19.72
C GLY A 88 15.25 -0.89 -20.06
N MET A 89 14.31 -0.01 -19.68
CA MET A 89 14.43 1.44 -19.87
C MET A 89 15.18 2.15 -18.74
N MET A 90 15.47 1.47 -17.63
CA MET A 90 16.12 2.09 -16.46
C MET A 90 17.64 2.16 -16.60
N SER A 91 18.21 3.27 -16.13
CA SER A 91 19.65 3.35 -15.87
C SER A 91 20.09 2.43 -14.73
N GLU A 92 21.39 2.16 -14.62
CA GLU A 92 21.95 1.38 -13.52
C GLU A 92 21.62 2.00 -12.14
N GLU A 93 21.74 3.32 -12.03
CA GLU A 93 21.42 4.07 -10.81
C GLU A 93 19.94 3.93 -10.42
N GLN A 94 19.03 3.95 -11.40
CA GLN A 94 17.60 3.76 -11.16
C GLN A 94 17.28 2.33 -10.71
N ARG A 95 17.93 1.32 -11.30
CA ARG A 95 17.79 -0.09 -10.89
C ARG A 95 18.34 -0.32 -9.47
N GLN A 96 19.46 0.30 -9.14
CA GLN A 96 20.01 0.24 -7.78
C GLN A 96 19.07 0.90 -6.77
N SER A 97 18.57 2.10 -7.07
CA SER A 97 17.61 2.82 -6.23
C SER A 97 16.33 2.01 -5.98
N LEU A 98 15.82 1.33 -7.01
CA LEU A 98 14.66 0.45 -6.88
C LEU A 98 14.96 -0.77 -6.00
N THR A 99 16.13 -1.39 -6.16
CA THR A 99 16.56 -2.53 -5.33
C THR A 99 16.63 -2.14 -3.85
N ASP A 100 17.20 -0.98 -3.56
CA ASP A 100 17.27 -0.46 -2.19
C ASP A 100 15.87 -0.11 -1.64
N ALA A 101 14.98 0.46 -2.46
CA ALA A 101 13.60 0.71 -2.07
C ALA A 101 12.83 -0.59 -1.75
N VAL A 102 12.99 -1.65 -2.55
CA VAL A 102 12.37 -2.97 -2.29
C VAL A 102 12.88 -3.54 -0.96
N ARG A 103 14.19 -3.45 -0.69
CA ARG A 103 14.77 -3.90 0.58
C ARG A 103 14.18 -3.15 1.78
N ILE A 104 14.00 -1.83 1.66
CA ILE A 104 13.40 -1.01 2.71
C ILE A 104 11.96 -1.43 2.99
N VAL A 105 11.17 -1.72 1.96
CA VAL A 105 9.76 -2.11 2.10
C VAL A 105 9.60 -3.54 2.64
N GLN A 106 10.55 -4.44 2.35
CA GLN A 106 10.49 -5.82 2.82
C GLN A 106 10.88 -6.01 4.31
N GLY A 107 11.66 -5.09 4.89
CA GLY A 107 12.10 -5.18 6.30
C GLY A 107 12.88 -6.46 6.65
N PRO A 108 13.41 -6.59 7.88
CA PRO A 108 14.12 -7.79 8.32
C PRO A 108 13.21 -9.01 8.57
N GLU A 109 11.89 -8.86 8.53
CA GLU A 109 10.93 -9.92 8.89
C GLU A 109 10.64 -10.91 7.75
N ALA A 110 10.90 -10.55 6.49
CA ALA A 110 10.78 -11.46 5.35
C ALA A 110 11.96 -12.46 5.22
N LEU A 111 12.99 -12.32 6.05
CA LEU A 111 14.17 -13.18 6.09
C LEU A 111 14.37 -13.83 7.48
N ALA A 112 13.29 -14.12 8.21
CA ALA A 112 13.37 -15.14 9.25
C ALA A 112 13.22 -16.51 8.55
N PRO A 113 14.26 -17.36 8.45
CA PRO A 113 14.05 -18.74 8.03
C PRO A 113 13.03 -19.39 8.99
N PRO A 114 12.15 -20.29 8.52
CA PRO A 114 11.38 -21.11 9.45
C PRO A 114 12.41 -21.80 10.36
N ALA A 115 12.31 -21.56 11.66
CA ALA A 115 13.14 -22.26 12.62
C ALA A 115 13.01 -23.77 12.33
N PRO A 116 14.13 -24.49 12.12
CA PRO A 116 14.06 -25.92 11.95
C PRO A 116 13.50 -26.49 13.24
N ASP A 117 12.61 -27.46 13.05
CA ASP A 117 11.84 -28.20 14.04
C ASP A 117 12.46 -28.15 15.43
N ALA A 118 11.79 -27.49 16.37
CA ALA A 118 11.97 -27.80 17.78
C ALA A 118 11.51 -29.24 17.96
N GLU A 119 12.47 -30.14 17.81
CA GLU A 119 12.42 -31.54 18.19
C GLU A 119 11.64 -31.65 19.50
N THR A 120 10.49 -32.32 19.42
CA THR A 120 9.80 -32.90 20.57
C THR A 120 10.80 -33.69 21.41
N PRO A 121 11.03 -33.35 22.68
CA PRO A 121 11.70 -34.28 23.58
C PRO A 121 10.64 -35.00 24.43
N ALA A 122 10.78 -36.33 24.44
CA ALA A 122 10.33 -37.25 25.47
C ALA A 122 8.90 -37.83 25.35
N GLU A 123 8.74 -38.84 24.50
CA GLU A 123 8.08 -40.07 24.96
C GLU A 123 9.15 -40.97 25.59
N THR A 124 9.12 -41.04 26.92
CA THR A 124 9.87 -42.06 27.67
C THR A 124 9.06 -43.35 27.59
N GLY A 125 9.61 -44.36 26.92
CA GLY A 125 9.02 -45.69 26.85
C GLY A 125 8.83 -46.29 28.24
N GLY A 126 7.58 -46.42 28.65
CA GLY A 126 7.14 -47.26 29.76
C GLY A 126 6.47 -48.50 29.19
N GLU A 127 7.25 -49.52 28.89
CA GLU A 127 6.76 -50.85 28.53
C GLU A 127 6.74 -51.72 29.79
N SER A 128 5.54 -52.12 30.25
CA SER A 128 5.21 -53.45 30.80
C SER A 128 3.82 -53.42 31.44
N THR A 129 2.78 -53.71 30.64
CA THR A 129 1.47 -54.15 31.12
C THR A 129 1.37 -55.67 30.92
N GLU A 130 1.72 -56.42 31.96
CA GLU A 130 1.16 -57.75 32.19
C GLU A 130 -0.11 -57.60 33.03
N SER A 131 -1.26 -57.99 32.49
CA SER A 131 -2.19 -58.88 33.20
C SER A 131 -3.34 -59.25 32.29
N SER A 132 -3.28 -60.48 31.83
CA SER A 132 -4.40 -61.29 31.36
C SER A 132 -5.60 -61.24 32.30
N GLY A 133 -6.79 -61.45 31.72
CA GLY A 133 -7.81 -62.26 32.39
C GLY A 133 -9.15 -61.59 32.64
N GLU A 134 -10.10 -61.98 31.81
CA GLU A 134 -11.37 -62.55 32.25
C GLU A 134 -12.66 -61.72 32.06
N THR A 135 -13.67 -62.49 31.71
CA THR A 135 -14.88 -62.18 30.97
C THR A 135 -16.07 -61.99 31.91
N ARG A 136 -17.01 -61.12 31.53
CA ARG A 136 -18.49 -61.32 31.52
C ARG A 136 -19.24 -60.06 31.95
N GLY A 137 -20.32 -59.77 31.21
CA GLY A 137 -21.55 -59.26 31.81
C GLY A 137 -22.11 -57.98 31.22
N THR A 138 -22.77 -58.07 30.06
CA THR A 138 -23.98 -57.28 29.74
C THR A 138 -25.10 -57.79 30.69
N PRO A 139 -26.09 -56.99 31.20
CA PRO A 139 -26.99 -56.20 30.33
C PRO A 139 -27.73 -54.96 30.91
N GLY A 140 -28.39 -54.24 29.98
CA GLY A 140 -29.59 -53.42 30.23
C GLY A 140 -29.31 -51.92 30.35
N GLN A 141 -30.13 -50.99 29.90
CA GLN A 141 -31.41 -51.00 29.19
C GLN A 141 -31.61 -49.55 28.65
N SER A 142 -32.31 -49.42 27.53
CA SER A 142 -32.70 -48.20 26.78
C SER A 142 -33.59 -47.19 27.58
N PRO A 143 -34.25 -46.18 26.97
CA PRO A 143 -33.81 -45.01 26.19
C PRO A 143 -34.52 -43.69 26.67
N ASP A 144 -34.55 -42.64 25.82
CA ASP A 144 -35.44 -41.44 25.83
C ASP A 144 -35.12 -40.30 26.83
N HIS A 145 -35.21 -38.99 26.53
CA HIS A 145 -35.86 -38.20 25.47
C HIS A 145 -35.22 -36.78 25.40
N PRO A 146 -35.36 -36.00 24.30
CA PRO A 146 -34.90 -34.62 24.21
C PRO A 146 -35.99 -33.60 24.58
N GLY A 147 -35.61 -32.38 24.99
CA GLY A 147 -36.59 -31.33 25.30
C GLY A 147 -36.02 -29.90 25.34
N ARG A 148 -36.28 -29.20 24.23
CA ARG A 148 -36.45 -27.74 24.02
C ARG A 148 -35.32 -26.76 24.34
#